data_AF-A0A7W0Q496-F1
#
_entry.id   AF-A0A7W0Q496-F1
#
_cell.length_a   1.000
_cell.length_b   1.000
_cell.length_c   1.000
_cell.angle_alpha   90.00
_cell.angle_beta   90.00
_cell.angle_gamma   90.00
#
_symmetry.space_group_name_H-M   'P 1'
#
loop_
_entity.id
_entity.type
_entity.pdbx_description
1 polymer ?
#
loop_
_entity_poly.entity_id
_entity_poly.type
_entity_poly.pdbx_seq_one_letter_code
_entity_poly.pdbx_strand_id
1 'polypeptide(L)'
;MSKHTVTLEQMRDQPDDELRQQLARTRDELFRLHLGQHTNQVTSTAQLKVKRRDIARIMTILNGRKQGLEVQAQKAATATTEATTEQPAKKTKKAKS
;
A
#
# COMPACT_ATOMS: atom_id res chain seq x y z
N MET A 1 21.99 7.57 7.86
CA MET A 1 20.62 7.23 7.41
C MET A 1 19.60 7.89 8.33
N SER A 2 18.67 8.69 7.82
CA SER A 2 17.55 9.19 8.64
C SER A 2 16.54 8.06 8.82
N LYS A 3 16.23 7.69 10.07
CA LYS A 3 15.26 6.61 10.36
C LYS A 3 13.85 7.11 9.98
N HIS A 4 13.35 6.64 8.85
CA HIS A 4 11.92 6.77 8.53
C HIS A 4 11.13 5.82 9.43
N THR A 5 10.04 6.32 10.04
CA THR A 5 9.27 5.56 11.04
C THR A 5 8.58 4.33 10.45
N VAL A 6 8.35 4.30 9.14
CA VAL A 6 7.83 3.14 8.40
C VAL A 6 8.84 2.82 7.29
N THR A 7 9.21 1.55 7.14
CA THR A 7 10.10 1.10 6.06
C THR A 7 9.34 0.92 4.75
N LEU A 8 10.04 0.98 3.61
CA LEU A 8 9.41 0.80 2.29
C LEU A 8 8.75 -0.58 2.11
N GLU A 9 9.27 -1.60 2.77
CA GLU A 9 8.74 -2.96 2.75
C GLU A 9 7.36 -3.01 3.41
N GLN A 10 7.23 -2.47 4.63
CA GLN A 10 5.96 -2.39 5.36
C GLN A 10 4.87 -1.66 4.54
N MET A 11 5.25 -0.60 3.81
CA MET A 11 4.32 0.13 2.93
C MET A 11 3.88 -0.67 1.69
N ARG A 12 4.68 -1.65 1.25
CA ARG A 12 4.34 -2.55 0.13
C ARG A 12 3.48 -3.73 0.56
N ASP A 13 3.54 -4.13 1.83
CA ASP A 13 2.70 -5.19 2.39
C ASP A 13 1.27 -4.70 2.67
N GLN A 14 1.08 -3.42 3.01
CA GLN A 14 -0.23 -2.81 3.29
C GLN A 14 -1.17 -2.77 2.06
N PRO A 15 -2.50 -2.96 2.24
CA PRO A 15 -3.49 -2.83 1.17
C PRO A 15 -3.62 -1.38 0.66
N ASP A 16 -4.17 -1.23 -0.55
CA ASP A 16 -4.39 0.08 -1.19
C ASP A 16 -5.25 1.02 -0.32
N ASP A 17 -6.29 0.51 0.33
CA ASP A 17 -7.21 1.33 1.12
C ASP A 17 -6.58 1.84 2.41
N GLU A 18 -5.75 1.02 3.06
CA GLU A 18 -4.98 1.44 4.23
C GLU A 18 -3.92 2.48 3.84
N LEU A 19 -3.20 2.28 2.72
CA LEU A 19 -2.29 3.28 2.17
C LEU A 19 -3.00 4.60 1.83
N ARG A 20 -4.22 4.56 1.29
CA ARG A 20 -5.04 5.76 1.04
C ARG A 20 -5.43 6.46 2.34
N GLN A 21 -5.83 5.71 3.37
CA GLN A 21 -6.15 6.27 4.69
C GLN A 21 -4.91 6.88 5.36
N GLN A 22 -3.75 6.22 5.28
CA GLN A 22 -2.47 6.71 5.78
C GLN A 22 -2.00 7.96 5.02
N LEU A 23 -2.23 8.03 3.71
CA LEU A 23 -1.97 9.23 2.89
C LEU A 23 -2.79 10.44 3.35
N ALA A 24 -4.06 10.24 3.67
CA ALA A 24 -4.92 11.30 4.23
C ALA A 24 -4.39 11.79 5.59
N ARG A 25 -4.19 10.87 6.55
CA ARG A 25 -3.64 11.20 7.89
C ARG A 25 -2.31 11.95 7.81
N THR A 26 -1.38 11.48 6.97
CA THR A 26 -0.06 12.11 6.80
C THR A 26 -0.14 13.51 6.18
N ARG A 27 -1.15 13.78 5.33
CA ARG A 27 -1.43 15.13 4.79
C ARG A 27 -1.98 16.08 5.85
N ASP A 28 -2.91 15.62 6.69
CA ASP A 28 -3.46 16.43 7.79
C ASP A 28 -2.38 16.78 8.82
N GLU A 29 -1.50 15.83 9.14
CA GLU A 29 -0.32 16.07 9.97
C GLU A 29 0.65 17.08 9.33
N LEU A 30 0.91 16.97 8.03
CA LEU A 30 1.74 17.93 7.31
C LEU A 30 1.11 19.34 7.32
N PHE A 31 -0.22 19.45 7.17
CA PHE A 31 -0.94 20.72 7.25
C PHE A 31 -0.82 21.34 8.65
N ARG A 32 -1.02 20.56 9.72
CA ARG A 32 -0.84 21.01 11.11
C ARG A 32 0.60 21.49 11.38
N LEU A 33 1.60 20.76 10.90
CA LEU A 33 3.01 21.18 10.98
C LEU A 33 3.29 22.45 10.18
N HIS A 34 2.63 22.65 9.04
CA HIS A 34 2.80 23.88 8.25
C HIS A 34 2.14 25.08 8.94
N LEU A 35 0.93 24.92 9.49
CA LEU A 35 0.26 25.96 10.27
C LEU A 35 1.09 26.36 11.51
N GLY A 36 1.61 25.38 12.26
CA GLY A 36 2.50 25.64 13.40
C GLY A 36 3.85 26.25 13.00
N GLN A 37 4.31 26.05 11.75
CA GLN A 37 5.50 26.71 11.23
C GLN A 37 5.24 28.21 11.01
N HIS A 38 4.08 28.56 10.46
CA HIS A 38 3.69 29.98 10.27
C HIS A 38 3.51 30.73 11.59
N THR A 39 3.12 30.04 12.68
CA THR A 39 3.05 30.64 14.02
C THR A 39 4.38 30.61 14.79
N ASN A 40 5.46 30.09 14.19
CA ASN A 40 6.77 29.83 14.83
C ASN A 40 6.73 28.89 16.06
N GLN A 41 5.63 28.16 16.28
CA GLN A 41 5.47 27.24 17.42
C GLN A 41 5.92 25.79 17.13
N VAL A 42 6.53 25.51 15.98
CA VAL A 42 7.00 24.16 15.62
C VAL A 42 8.33 23.81 16.29
N THR A 43 8.29 22.80 17.16
CA THR A 43 9.45 22.23 17.86
C THR A 43 10.37 21.39 16.97
N SER A 44 9.93 20.95 15.78
CA SER A 44 10.75 20.13 14.88
C SER A 44 10.46 20.37 13.39
N THR A 45 11.26 21.22 12.76
CA THR A 45 11.21 21.46 11.31
C THR A 45 11.69 20.26 10.49
N ALA A 46 12.38 19.30 11.09
CA ALA A 46 12.75 18.04 10.47
C ALA A 46 11.52 17.20 10.10
N GLN A 47 10.45 17.23 10.90
CA GLN A 47 9.23 16.45 10.67
C GLN A 47 8.53 16.84 9.36
N LEU A 48 8.54 18.13 8.98
CA LEU A 48 8.04 18.59 7.67
C LEU A 48 8.73 17.88 6.50
N LYS A 49 10.05 17.67 6.60
CA LYS A 49 10.86 16.98 5.57
C LYS A 49 10.66 15.46 5.57
N VAL A 50 10.24 14.88 6.70
CA VAL A 50 9.90 13.45 6.83
C VAL A 50 8.51 13.20 6.25
N LYS A 51 7.48 13.89 6.75
CA LYS A 51 6.08 13.72 6.29
C LYS A 51 5.90 13.96 4.78
N ARG A 52 6.61 14.94 4.21
CA ARG A 52 6.64 15.16 2.75
C ARG A 52 7.21 13.96 1.97
N ARG A 53 8.26 13.30 2.50
CA ARG A 53 8.84 12.09 1.89
C ARG A 53 7.95 10.87 2.06
N ASP A 54 7.27 10.76 3.20
CA ASP A 54 6.33 9.66 3.45
C ASP A 54 5.13 9.74 2.49
N ILE A 55 4.54 10.93 2.31
CA ILE A 55 3.51 11.19 1.28
C ILE A 55 4.00 10.78 -0.12
N ALA A 56 5.22 11.18 -0.49
CA ALA A 56 5.79 10.83 -1.79
C ALA A 56 5.93 9.30 -1.95
N ARG A 57 6.44 8.58 -0.94
CA ARG A 57 6.56 7.11 -0.98
C ARG A 57 5.20 6.41 -1.13
N ILE A 58 4.18 6.84 -0.37
CA ILE A 58 2.82 6.26 -0.52
C ILE A 58 2.28 6.51 -1.94
N MET A 59 2.44 7.72 -2.47
CA MET A 59 1.98 8.05 -3.82
C MET A 59 2.74 7.26 -4.90
N THR A 60 4.04 7.02 -4.73
CA THR A 60 4.84 6.18 -5.64
C THR A 60 4.35 4.74 -5.64
N ILE A 61 4.11 4.12 -4.49
CA ILE A 61 3.61 2.74 -4.39
C ILE A 61 2.22 2.61 -5.02
N LEU A 62 1.28 3.50 -4.67
CA LEU A 62 -0.06 3.50 -5.27
C LEU A 62 -0.01 3.72 -6.80
N ASN A 63 0.90 4.56 -7.32
CA ASN A 63 1.06 4.75 -8.76
C ASN A 63 1.71 3.53 -9.43
N GLY A 64 2.72 2.92 -8.81
CA GLY A 64 3.36 1.69 -9.29
C GLY A 64 2.36 0.53 -9.38
N ARG A 65 1.51 0.36 -8.37
CA ARG A 65 0.40 -0.61 -8.38
C ARG A 65 -0.62 -0.32 -9.50
N LYS A 66 -1.00 0.95 -9.70
CA LYS A 66 -1.86 1.35 -10.84
C LYS A 66 -1.24 1.10 -12.22
N GLN A 67 0.09 1.13 -12.33
CA GLN A 67 0.84 0.87 -13.57
C GLN A 67 1.22 -0.60 -13.74
N GLY A 68 0.86 -1.49 -12.80
CA GLY A 68 1.26 -2.90 -12.81
C GLY A 68 2.75 -3.15 -12.52
N LEU A 69 3.50 -2.13 -12.12
CA LEU A 69 4.92 -2.20 -11.78
C LEU A 69 5.17 -2.75 -10.36
N GLU A 70 4.18 -2.64 -9.48
CA GLU A 70 4.21 -3.26 -8.14
C GLU A 70 2.97 -4.13 -7.94
N VAL A 71 3.17 -5.33 -7.38
CA VAL A 71 2.10 -6.28 -7.07
C VAL A 71 1.67 -6.09 -5.62
N GLN A 72 0.36 -6.00 -5.35
CA GLN A 72 -0.15 -6.04 -3.98
C GLN A 72 0.10 -7.42 -3.35
N ALA A 73 0.63 -7.47 -2.13
CA ALA A 73 0.78 -8.71 -1.38
C ALA A 73 -0.54 -9.51 -1.28
N GLN A 74 -1.68 -8.81 -1.15
CA GLN A 74 -3.00 -9.42 -1.11
C GLN A 74 -3.47 -10.01 -2.46
N LYS A 75 -3.11 -9.38 -3.59
CA LYS A 75 -3.44 -9.92 -4.93
C LYS A 75 -2.65 -11.19 -5.26
N ALA A 76 -1.45 -11.36 -4.68
CA ALA A 76 -0.70 -12.61 -4.78
C ALA A 76 -1.38 -13.76 -3.98
N ALA A 77 -1.97 -13.45 -2.82
CA ALA A 77 -2.69 -14.42 -2.00
C ALA A 77 -3.98 -14.91 -2.68
N THR A 78 -4.79 -14.03 -3.27
CA THR A 78 -5.99 -14.44 -4.02
C THR A 78 -5.64 -15.18 -5.31
N ALA A 79 -4.63 -14.71 -6.08
CA ALA A 79 -4.19 -15.38 -7.31
C ALA A 79 -3.62 -16.80 -7.07
N THR A 80 -3.09 -17.08 -5.86
CA THR A 80 -2.63 -18.44 -5.49
C THR A 80 -3.80 -19.36 -5.11
N THR A 81 -4.96 -18.81 -4.74
CA THR A 81 -6.16 -19.58 -4.35
C THR A 81 -7.08 -19.87 -5.55
N GLU A 82 -7.11 -19.01 -6.56
CA GLU A 82 -7.97 -19.17 -7.75
C GLU A 82 -7.39 -20.13 -8.82
N ALA A 83 -6.13 -20.56 -8.70
CA ALA A 83 -5.47 -21.49 -9.62
C ALA A 83 -5.86 -22.97 -9.44
N THR A 84 -6.96 -23.29 -8.75
CA THR A 84 -7.48 -24.68 -8.62
C THR A 84 -9.02 -24.72 -8.67
N THR A 85 -9.63 -24.03 -9.63
CA THR A 85 -10.96 -24.43 -10.14
C THR A 85 -11.09 -24.06 -11.62
N GLU A 86 -10.54 -24.89 -12.52
CA GLU A 86 -11.26 -25.28 -13.74
C GLU A 86 -10.64 -26.50 -14.46
N GLN A 87 -11.48 -27.52 -14.69
CA GLN A 87 -11.41 -28.53 -15.76
C GLN A 87 -10.29 -29.61 -15.71
N PRO A 88 -10.45 -30.80 -16.36
CA PRO A 88 -11.68 -31.53 -16.73
C PRO A 88 -11.65 -33.05 -16.40
N ALA A 89 -12.78 -33.65 -16.03
CA ALA A 89 -12.89 -35.11 -15.87
C ALA A 89 -13.79 -35.76 -16.96
N LYS A 90 -13.17 -36.39 -17.98
CA LYS A 90 -13.89 -37.15 -19.02
C LYS A 90 -14.06 -38.63 -18.65
N LYS A 91 -15.30 -39.11 -18.74
CA LYS A 91 -15.75 -40.46 -19.17
C LYS A 91 -15.02 -41.70 -18.62
N THR A 92 -15.64 -42.38 -17.65
CA THR A 92 -15.84 -43.86 -17.63
C THR A 92 -17.22 -44.15 -16.96
N LYS A 93 -17.92 -45.29 -17.06
CA LYS A 93 -17.74 -46.55 -17.84
C LYS A 93 -18.96 -46.78 -18.78
N LYS A 94 -19.64 -47.93 -18.68
CA LYS A 94 -20.85 -48.43 -19.39
C LYS A 94 -21.38 -49.64 -18.59
N ALA A 95 -22.62 -49.60 -18.09
CA ALA A 95 -23.44 -50.73 -17.59
C ALA A 95 -24.82 -50.14 -17.22
N LYS A 96 -25.94 -50.41 -17.92
CA LYS A 96 -26.70 -51.67 -18.06
C LYS A 96 -27.39 -52.14 -16.76
N SER A 97 -28.54 -51.53 -16.47
CA SER A 97 -29.85 -52.22 -16.52
C SER A 97 -30.93 -51.23 -16.95
#